data_AF-A0ABD5CXI4-F1
#
_entry.id   AF-A0ABD5CXI4-F1
#
_cell.length_a   1.000
_cell.length_b   1.000
_cell.length_c   1.000
_cell.angle_alpha   90.00
_cell.angle_beta   90.00
_cell.angle_gamma   90.00
#
_symmetry.space_group_name_H-M   'P 1'
#
loop_
_entity.id
_entity.type
_entity.pdbx_description
1 polymer ?
#
loop_
_entity_poly.entity_id
_entity_poly.type
_entity_poly.pdbx_seq_one_letter_code
_entity_poly.pdbx_strand_id
1 'polypeptide(L)'
;MQSRYCNEFRPPYQHNIERIGKKYERIALAQLLAYISEQYYFVPQNYDDVDDSVYKGIWQFNYRKIDLTFPPLITSNSTKKLPQLTEYQYNSLPPMSLHDQQEWVQSNTTIPNFSKIIEINDQASNNSWLLLADFQSVSDKPEDRDSELLQSDFWYRINSCIIKTSDLKDLIVPGENASLMAPDLIYIPNNMHQAYFSEYPYRNLYPELITQPQTFENKSMSKVTYESLLREYSWEYSDQATETQAYQPSRKLIQDLNLTYGEYGEWKSDYQVVFCDPHLWEQGRSRALCSKKALANYLKENNLSLIWLIGGEKRLFNPRKYLLSRSKLNYSEFSAFYYLDEFGAIKGTQNSNIDETN
;
A
#
# COMPACT_ATOMS: atom_id res chain seq x y z
N MET A 1 -39.96 -37.35 -4.29
CA MET A 1 -38.60 -37.33 -4.86
C MET A 1 -38.49 -36.11 -5.75
N GLN A 2 -37.86 -35.04 -5.27
CA GLN A 2 -37.50 -33.86 -6.04
C GLN A 2 -36.31 -33.20 -5.34
N SER A 3 -35.14 -33.35 -5.94
CA SER A 3 -33.92 -32.63 -5.56
C SER A 3 -34.13 -31.14 -5.87
N ARG A 4 -33.66 -30.27 -4.98
CA ARG A 4 -33.46 -28.86 -5.30
C ARG A 4 -31.97 -28.56 -5.20
N TYR A 5 -31.43 -28.21 -6.35
CA TYR A 5 -30.04 -27.85 -6.63
C TYR A 5 -29.57 -26.68 -5.76
N CYS A 6 -28.35 -26.80 -5.24
CA CYS A 6 -27.52 -25.67 -4.83
C CYS A 6 -27.14 -24.87 -6.08
N ASN A 7 -27.68 -23.67 -6.23
CA ASN A 7 -27.07 -22.64 -7.06
C ASN A 7 -26.58 -21.54 -6.10
N GLU A 8 -25.27 -21.41 -6.03
CA GLU A 8 -24.55 -20.33 -5.36
C GLU A 8 -24.81 -19.01 -6.09
N PHE A 9 -25.93 -18.37 -5.76
CA PHE A 9 -26.08 -16.93 -5.93
C PHE A 9 -25.87 -16.33 -4.54
N ARG A 10 -24.63 -15.90 -4.21
CA ARG A 10 -24.43 -15.03 -3.04
C ARG A 10 -25.00 -13.66 -3.42
N PRO A 11 -26.12 -13.21 -2.83
CA PRO A 11 -26.59 -11.86 -3.05
C PRO A 11 -25.55 -10.87 -2.49
N PRO A 12 -25.46 -9.63 -3.01
CA PRO A 12 -24.74 -8.57 -2.31
C PRO A 12 -25.30 -8.48 -0.89
N TYR A 13 -24.42 -8.40 0.11
CA TYR A 13 -24.80 -8.32 1.53
C TYR A 13 -25.85 -7.21 1.72
N GLN A 14 -27.12 -7.60 1.82
CA GLN A 14 -28.15 -6.69 2.32
C GLN A 14 -27.84 -6.47 3.80
N HIS A 15 -27.49 -5.24 4.14
CA HIS A 15 -27.28 -4.79 5.52
C HIS A 15 -28.58 -4.90 6.31
N ASN A 16 -28.88 -6.09 6.81
CA ASN A 16 -29.96 -6.30 7.74
C ASN A 16 -29.53 -5.75 9.09
N ILE A 17 -30.29 -4.77 9.61
CA ILE A 17 -30.11 -4.23 10.96
C ILE A 17 -30.06 -5.40 11.94
N GLU A 18 -28.92 -5.58 12.60
CA GLU A 18 -28.74 -6.66 13.56
C GLU A 18 -29.71 -6.48 14.74
N ARG A 19 -30.48 -7.54 15.04
CA ARG A 19 -31.38 -7.55 16.20
C ARG A 19 -30.56 -7.39 17.48
N ILE A 20 -31.07 -6.59 18.43
CA ILE A 20 -30.43 -6.31 19.72
C ILE A 20 -29.92 -7.58 20.42
N GLY A 21 -30.69 -8.68 20.39
CA GLY A 21 -30.27 -9.97 20.99
C GLY A 21 -28.95 -10.52 20.43
N LYS A 22 -28.74 -10.46 19.11
CA LYS A 22 -27.51 -10.93 18.47
C LYS A 22 -26.28 -10.11 18.91
N LYS A 23 -26.46 -8.81 19.21
CA LYS A 23 -25.38 -7.98 19.76
C LYS A 23 -24.95 -8.47 21.14
N TYR A 24 -25.90 -8.79 22.01
CA TYR A 24 -25.61 -9.35 23.33
C TYR A 24 -24.99 -10.74 23.24
N GLU A 25 -25.44 -11.59 22.32
CA GLU A 25 -24.81 -12.90 22.05
C GLU A 25 -23.34 -12.74 21.64
N ARG A 26 -23.02 -11.79 20.74
CA ARG A 26 -21.64 -11.49 20.34
C ARG A 26 -20.79 -10.96 21.50
N ILE A 27 -21.34 -10.06 22.33
CA ILE A 27 -20.64 -9.53 23.51
C ILE A 27 -20.38 -10.66 24.52
N ALA A 28 -21.38 -11.49 24.81
CA ALA A 28 -21.24 -12.63 25.71
C ALA A 28 -20.21 -13.64 25.19
N LEU A 29 -20.22 -13.92 23.88
CA LEU A 29 -19.20 -14.78 23.24
C LEU A 29 -17.80 -14.18 23.38
N ALA A 30 -17.63 -12.87 23.13
CA ALA A 30 -16.33 -12.21 23.28
C ALA A 30 -15.82 -12.27 24.73
N GLN A 31 -16.69 -12.08 25.72
CA GLN A 31 -16.35 -12.22 27.14
C GLN A 31 -15.98 -13.66 27.51
N LEU A 32 -16.75 -14.63 27.01
CA LEU A 32 -16.46 -16.05 27.22
C LEU A 32 -15.10 -16.43 26.63
N LEU A 33 -14.80 -15.98 25.40
CA LEU A 33 -13.51 -16.23 24.75
C LEU A 33 -12.35 -15.60 25.51
N ALA A 34 -12.50 -14.37 26.01
CA ALA A 34 -11.49 -13.74 26.86
C ALA A 34 -11.26 -14.54 28.15
N TYR A 35 -12.32 -14.94 28.83
CA TYR A 35 -12.23 -15.78 30.03
C TYR A 35 -11.55 -17.12 29.73
N ILE A 36 -11.93 -17.80 28.65
CA ILE A 36 -11.31 -19.06 28.24
C ILE A 36 -9.81 -18.86 27.96
N SER A 37 -9.44 -17.77 27.28
CA SER A 37 -8.04 -17.49 26.95
C SER A 37 -7.14 -17.22 28.15
N GLU A 38 -7.71 -16.77 29.27
CA GLU A 38 -6.95 -16.53 30.50
C GLU A 38 -6.90 -17.75 31.42
N GLN A 39 -7.92 -18.61 31.41
CA GLN A 39 -8.08 -19.69 32.39
C GLN A 39 -7.63 -21.07 31.89
N TYR A 40 -7.53 -21.27 30.58
CA TYR A 40 -7.25 -22.60 30.02
C TYR A 40 -5.98 -22.61 29.19
N TYR A 41 -5.31 -23.77 29.21
CA TYR A 41 -4.16 -24.02 28.35
C TYR A 41 -4.61 -24.23 26.92
N PHE A 42 -3.90 -23.58 26.01
CA PHE A 42 -4.04 -23.81 24.59
C PHE A 42 -3.51 -25.20 24.23
N VAL A 43 -4.29 -25.93 23.46
CA VAL A 43 -3.89 -27.22 22.88
C VAL A 43 -3.73 -27.01 21.39
N PRO A 44 -2.52 -27.22 20.83
CA PRO A 44 -2.31 -27.11 19.39
C PRO A 44 -3.15 -28.13 18.63
N GLN A 45 -3.64 -27.74 17.46
CA GLN A 45 -4.32 -28.65 16.53
C GLN A 45 -3.31 -29.45 15.69
N ASN A 46 -2.03 -29.05 15.67
CA ASN A 46 -0.95 -29.70 14.92
C ASN A 46 -1.26 -29.80 13.42
N TYR A 47 -1.66 -28.66 12.83
CA TYR A 47 -1.77 -28.59 11.37
C TYR A 47 -0.37 -28.60 10.73
N ASP A 48 -0.24 -29.30 9.59
CA ASP A 48 1.06 -29.44 8.91
C ASP A 48 1.57 -28.12 8.28
N ASP A 49 0.68 -27.14 8.06
CA ASP A 49 0.94 -25.90 7.33
C ASP A 49 1.12 -24.66 8.21
N VAL A 50 0.84 -24.75 9.51
CA VAL A 50 0.99 -23.62 10.45
C VAL A 50 1.55 -24.12 11.78
N ASP A 51 2.61 -23.46 12.29
CA ASP A 51 3.08 -23.69 13.65
C ASP A 51 2.09 -23.09 14.66
N ASP A 52 1.15 -23.93 15.10
CA ASP A 52 0.20 -23.62 16.15
C ASP A 52 0.62 -24.21 17.50
N SER A 53 1.90 -24.60 17.67
CA SER A 53 2.40 -25.21 18.92
C SER A 53 2.40 -24.25 20.11
N VAL A 54 2.34 -22.93 19.87
CA VAL A 54 2.43 -21.87 20.90
C VAL A 54 1.19 -20.99 20.89
N TYR A 55 0.59 -20.80 22.07
CA TYR A 55 -0.43 -19.78 22.28
C TYR A 55 0.20 -18.40 22.19
N LYS A 56 -0.09 -17.68 21.11
CA LYS A 56 0.37 -16.29 20.93
C LYS A 56 -0.62 -15.33 21.59
N GLY A 57 -1.92 -15.58 21.46
CA GLY A 57 -2.99 -14.79 22.08
C GLY A 57 -4.29 -14.86 21.28
N ILE A 58 -5.38 -14.23 21.76
CA ILE A 58 -6.72 -14.37 21.17
C ILE A 58 -6.81 -13.98 19.68
N TRP A 59 -5.91 -13.12 19.21
CA TRP A 59 -5.83 -12.70 17.81
C TRP A 59 -5.49 -13.87 16.86
N GLN A 60 -4.85 -14.94 17.35
CA GLN A 60 -4.50 -16.10 16.53
C GLN A 60 -5.73 -16.86 16.00
N PHE A 61 -6.92 -16.57 16.54
CA PHE A 61 -8.18 -17.24 16.20
C PHE A 61 -9.10 -16.41 15.30
N ASN A 62 -8.65 -15.26 14.78
CA ASN A 62 -9.43 -14.41 13.87
C ASN A 62 -10.79 -13.93 14.42
N TYR A 63 -10.91 -13.81 15.76
CA TYR A 63 -12.11 -13.32 16.44
C TYR A 63 -12.15 -11.80 16.61
N ARG A 64 -11.06 -11.09 16.31
CA ARG A 64 -11.07 -9.61 16.26
C ARG A 64 -11.90 -9.15 15.07
N LYS A 65 -12.83 -8.23 15.30
CA LYS A 65 -13.76 -7.71 14.27
C LYS A 65 -13.63 -6.22 14.03
N ILE A 66 -13.37 -5.46 15.09
CA ILE A 66 -13.28 -4.01 15.06
C ILE A 66 -11.95 -3.62 15.72
N ASP A 67 -11.21 -2.74 15.07
CA ASP A 67 -10.07 -2.06 15.66
C ASP A 67 -10.48 -0.68 16.16
N LEU A 68 -10.69 -0.56 17.46
CA LEU A 68 -11.05 0.72 18.10
C LEU A 68 -9.84 1.65 18.29
N THR A 69 -8.63 1.18 17.98
CA THR A 69 -7.39 1.94 18.09
C THR A 69 -7.03 2.65 16.79
N PHE A 70 -7.64 2.24 15.67
CA PHE A 70 -7.47 2.95 14.42
C PHE A 70 -8.06 4.38 14.56
N PRO A 71 -7.31 5.43 14.18
CA PRO A 71 -7.79 6.79 14.32
C PRO A 71 -9.11 6.98 13.55
N PRO A 72 -10.14 7.64 14.14
CA PRO A 72 -11.34 7.96 13.39
C PRO A 72 -10.93 8.85 12.22
N LEU A 73 -11.25 8.44 10.98
CA LEU A 73 -11.01 9.25 9.78
C LEU A 73 -11.64 10.63 10.01
N ILE A 74 -10.80 11.65 10.25
CA ILE A 74 -11.30 13.00 10.51
C ILE A 74 -11.99 13.47 9.23
N THR A 75 -13.31 13.61 9.29
CA THR A 75 -14.11 14.21 8.23
C THR A 75 -13.68 15.67 8.04
N SER A 76 -13.03 15.96 6.91
CA SER A 76 -12.88 17.26 6.19
C SER A 76 -12.46 18.53 6.94
N ASN A 77 -12.42 18.55 8.27
CA ASN A 77 -12.25 19.76 9.09
C ASN A 77 -10.86 19.87 9.73
N SER A 78 -9.94 18.98 9.39
CA SER A 78 -8.54 19.14 9.77
C SER A 78 -7.95 20.38 9.10
N THR A 79 -7.29 21.21 9.90
CA THR A 79 -6.50 22.35 9.43
C THR A 79 -5.10 21.95 8.95
N LYS A 80 -4.67 20.71 9.23
CA LYS A 80 -3.41 20.14 8.72
C LYS A 80 -3.64 19.64 7.29
N LYS A 81 -2.99 20.27 6.31
CA LYS A 81 -2.99 19.85 4.91
C LYS A 81 -1.57 19.97 4.36
N LEU A 82 -1.19 19.03 3.50
CA LEU A 82 0.04 19.14 2.72
C LEU A 82 -0.34 19.51 1.27
N PRO A 83 -0.17 20.78 0.83
CA PRO A 83 -0.75 21.27 -0.43
C PRO A 83 -0.33 20.46 -1.67
N GLN A 84 0.95 20.10 -1.76
CA GLN A 84 1.51 19.37 -2.90
C GLN A 84 1.01 17.93 -3.04
N LEU A 85 0.43 17.35 -1.98
CA LEU A 85 -0.15 16.01 -2.03
C LEU A 85 -1.43 15.95 -2.87
N THR A 86 -2.11 17.08 -3.06
CA THR A 86 -3.36 17.14 -3.82
C THR A 86 -3.13 17.40 -5.31
N GLU A 87 -1.98 17.97 -5.68
CA GLU A 87 -1.66 18.35 -7.06
C GLU A 87 -1.48 17.14 -7.99
N TYR A 88 -1.14 15.97 -7.43
CA TYR A 88 -0.86 14.75 -8.17
C TYR A 88 -1.91 13.64 -8.01
N GLN A 89 -3.10 14.01 -7.48
CA GLN A 89 -4.20 13.08 -7.30
C GLN A 89 -5.08 13.02 -8.56
N TYR A 90 -5.07 11.89 -9.27
CA TYR A 90 -5.98 11.64 -10.38
C TYR A 90 -7.32 11.19 -9.81
N ASN A 91 -8.27 12.12 -9.71
CA ASN A 91 -9.63 11.81 -9.24
C ASN A 91 -10.52 11.26 -10.36
N SER A 92 -10.21 11.59 -11.62
CA SER A 92 -10.90 11.11 -12.80
C SER A 92 -9.95 11.13 -14.00
N LEU A 93 -10.25 10.30 -15.01
CA LEU A 93 -9.65 10.45 -16.32
C LEU A 93 -10.36 11.60 -17.08
N PRO A 94 -9.67 12.28 -18.01
CA PRO A 94 -10.33 13.24 -18.87
C PRO A 94 -11.37 12.53 -19.77
N PRO A 95 -12.48 13.20 -20.14
CA PRO A 95 -13.39 12.64 -21.13
C PRO A 95 -12.67 12.48 -22.46
N MET A 96 -12.79 11.31 -23.09
CA MET A 96 -12.07 10.95 -24.31
C MET A 96 -13.04 10.35 -25.33
N SER A 97 -12.88 10.72 -26.61
CA SER A 97 -13.52 9.95 -27.69
C SER A 97 -12.84 8.59 -27.87
N LEU A 98 -13.44 7.67 -28.64
CA LEU A 98 -12.83 6.36 -28.91
C LEU A 98 -11.44 6.49 -29.55
N HIS A 99 -11.25 7.49 -30.43
CA HIS A 99 -9.96 7.76 -31.04
C HIS A 99 -8.96 8.26 -30.01
N ASP A 100 -9.35 9.21 -29.16
CA ASP A 100 -8.50 9.76 -28.10
C ASP A 100 -8.10 8.70 -27.08
N GLN A 101 -8.98 7.73 -26.78
CA GLN A 101 -8.66 6.61 -25.89
C GLN A 101 -7.46 5.80 -26.42
N GLN A 102 -7.45 5.50 -27.73
CA GLN A 102 -6.38 4.75 -28.39
C GLN A 102 -5.06 5.54 -28.41
N GLU A 103 -5.11 6.85 -28.64
CA GLU A 103 -3.91 7.70 -28.54
C GLU A 103 -3.43 7.82 -27.10
N TRP A 104 -4.34 7.98 -26.15
CA TRP A 104 -4.04 8.13 -24.73
C TRP A 104 -3.30 6.91 -24.17
N VAL A 105 -3.76 5.70 -24.48
CA VAL A 105 -3.10 4.49 -23.98
C VAL A 105 -1.68 4.36 -24.50
N GLN A 106 -1.37 4.88 -25.69
CA GLN A 106 -0.01 4.88 -26.26
C GLN A 106 0.82 6.14 -25.91
N SER A 107 0.24 7.12 -25.19
CA SER A 107 0.89 8.41 -24.94
C SER A 107 1.40 8.60 -23.52
N ASN A 108 2.58 9.20 -23.34
CA ASN A 108 3.14 9.49 -22.01
C ASN A 108 2.56 10.73 -21.33
N THR A 109 1.66 11.46 -21.98
CA THR A 109 1.18 12.78 -21.50
C THR A 109 0.52 12.74 -20.12
N THR A 110 -0.14 11.63 -19.78
CA THR A 110 -0.83 11.46 -18.49
C THR A 110 0.05 10.78 -17.44
N ILE A 111 1.20 10.22 -17.82
CA ILE A 111 2.12 9.60 -16.87
C ILE A 111 2.81 10.73 -16.07
N PRO A 112 2.71 10.71 -14.73
CA PRO A 112 3.29 11.78 -13.92
C PRO A 112 4.81 11.79 -14.00
N ASN A 113 5.41 12.95 -13.68
CA ASN A 113 6.85 13.02 -13.43
C ASN A 113 7.14 12.59 -11.99
N PHE A 114 7.51 11.32 -11.82
CA PHE A 114 7.68 10.73 -10.49
C PHE A 114 8.77 11.39 -9.65
N SER A 115 9.83 11.94 -10.26
CA SER A 115 10.86 12.68 -9.51
C SER A 115 10.30 13.90 -8.74
N LYS A 116 9.20 14.49 -9.22
CA LYS A 116 8.51 15.60 -8.56
C LYS A 116 7.47 15.14 -7.54
N ILE A 117 7.05 13.88 -7.60
CA ILE A 117 6.05 13.30 -6.69
C ILE A 117 6.72 12.70 -5.46
N ILE A 118 7.88 12.06 -5.66
CA ILE A 118 8.56 11.37 -4.57
C ILE A 118 9.23 12.33 -3.58
N GLU A 119 9.47 13.58 -3.96
CA GLU A 119 9.89 14.66 -3.06
C GLU A 119 8.82 15.74 -2.96
N ILE A 120 8.32 15.93 -1.74
CA ILE A 120 7.26 16.89 -1.42
C ILE A 120 7.86 17.98 -0.54
N ASN A 121 7.80 19.22 -1.02
CA ASN A 121 8.29 20.38 -0.29
C ASN A 121 7.14 21.06 0.45
N ASP A 122 7.12 20.95 1.77
CA ASP A 122 6.21 21.71 2.61
C ASP A 122 6.77 23.12 2.82
N GLN A 123 6.32 24.05 1.99
CA GLN A 123 6.71 25.45 2.05
C GLN A 123 6.34 26.12 3.37
N ALA A 124 5.30 25.64 4.08
CA ALA A 124 4.84 26.25 5.33
C ALA A 124 5.77 25.90 6.50
N SER A 125 6.32 24.68 6.53
CA SER A 125 7.23 24.24 7.59
C SER A 125 8.71 24.24 7.19
N ASN A 126 9.03 24.61 5.94
CA ASN A 126 10.36 24.51 5.34
C ASN A 126 10.96 23.10 5.46
N ASN A 127 10.10 22.08 5.50
CA ASN A 127 10.48 20.68 5.54
C ASN A 127 10.30 20.05 4.16
N SER A 128 11.20 19.14 3.81
CA SER A 128 11.07 18.28 2.64
C SER A 128 10.77 16.85 3.10
N TRP A 129 9.82 16.24 2.42
CA TRP A 129 9.31 14.90 2.67
C TRP A 129 9.62 13.99 1.48
N LEU A 130 9.94 12.74 1.77
CA LEU A 130 10.07 11.68 0.80
C LEU A 130 8.83 10.79 0.85
N LEU A 131 8.18 10.59 -0.28
CA LEU A 131 7.09 9.63 -0.44
C LEU A 131 7.67 8.23 -0.61
N LEU A 132 7.46 7.38 0.39
CA LEU A 132 8.02 6.03 0.45
C LEU A 132 7.09 4.97 -0.15
N ALA A 133 5.77 5.19 -0.08
CA ALA A 133 4.79 4.32 -0.69
C ALA A 133 3.52 5.08 -1.09
N ASP A 134 2.97 4.71 -2.25
CA ASP A 134 1.71 5.24 -2.76
C ASP A 134 1.08 4.30 -3.80
N PHE A 135 -0.25 4.32 -3.90
CA PHE A 135 -0.99 3.59 -4.93
C PHE A 135 -2.12 4.44 -5.51
N GLN A 136 -1.99 4.84 -6.78
CA GLN A 136 -3.06 5.49 -7.53
C GLN A 136 -3.75 4.46 -8.40
N SER A 137 -5.08 4.45 -8.38
CA SER A 137 -5.89 3.81 -9.39
C SER A 137 -7.07 4.72 -9.75
N VAL A 138 -7.39 4.78 -11.03
CA VAL A 138 -8.58 5.47 -11.55
C VAL A 138 -9.09 4.68 -12.76
N SER A 139 -10.41 4.52 -12.82
CA SER A 139 -11.08 3.85 -13.92
C SER A 139 -12.24 4.70 -14.41
N ASP A 140 -12.40 4.82 -15.71
CA ASP A 140 -13.57 5.41 -16.35
C ASP A 140 -14.32 4.34 -17.14
N LYS A 141 -15.63 4.22 -16.88
CA LYS A 141 -16.51 3.19 -17.45
C LYS A 141 -17.66 3.89 -18.16
N PRO A 142 -17.94 3.57 -19.44
CA PRO A 142 -19.11 4.10 -20.12
C PRO A 142 -20.40 3.76 -19.36
N GLU A 143 -21.26 4.76 -19.16
CA GLU A 143 -22.55 4.56 -18.48
C GLU A 143 -23.50 3.68 -19.30
N ASP A 144 -23.55 3.93 -20.62
CA ASP A 144 -24.33 3.12 -21.54
C ASP A 144 -23.59 1.81 -21.83
N ARG A 145 -24.26 0.68 -21.54
CA ARG A 145 -23.75 -0.65 -21.81
C ARG A 145 -23.55 -0.89 -23.31
N ASP A 146 -24.30 -0.20 -24.17
CA ASP A 146 -24.22 -0.29 -25.63
C ASP A 146 -23.22 0.71 -26.25
N SER A 147 -22.50 1.46 -25.41
CA SER A 147 -21.45 2.37 -25.87
C SER A 147 -20.35 1.65 -26.63
N GLU A 148 -19.82 2.31 -27.67
CA GLU A 148 -18.62 1.88 -28.38
C GLU A 148 -17.33 2.25 -27.63
N LEU A 149 -17.42 3.14 -26.63
CA LEU A 149 -16.29 3.54 -25.80
C LEU A 149 -15.76 2.36 -24.98
N LEU A 150 -14.46 2.38 -24.72
CA LEU A 150 -13.79 1.37 -23.90
C LEU A 150 -13.74 1.84 -22.45
N GLN A 151 -13.75 0.90 -21.50
CA GLN A 151 -13.36 1.19 -20.13
C GLN A 151 -11.87 1.55 -20.14
N SER A 152 -11.52 2.68 -19.53
CA SER A 152 -10.14 3.15 -19.40
C SER A 152 -9.67 2.99 -17.96
N ASP A 153 -8.59 2.26 -17.74
CA ASP A 153 -7.99 2.04 -16.43
C ASP A 153 -6.57 2.63 -16.42
N PHE A 154 -6.23 3.38 -15.38
CA PHE A 154 -4.90 3.90 -15.12
C PHE A 154 -4.52 3.65 -13.67
N TRP A 155 -3.36 3.07 -13.45
CA TRP A 155 -2.81 2.94 -12.10
C TRP A 155 -1.30 3.04 -12.09
N TYR A 156 -0.76 3.43 -10.94
CA TYR A 156 0.66 3.31 -10.63
C TYR A 156 0.85 3.01 -9.15
N ARG A 157 1.97 2.36 -8.84
CA ARG A 157 2.44 2.10 -7.49
C ARG A 157 3.83 2.69 -7.32
N ILE A 158 4.01 3.46 -6.25
CA ILE A 158 5.32 3.90 -5.78
C ILE A 158 5.65 3.01 -4.58
N ASN A 159 6.76 2.31 -4.68
CA ASN A 159 7.27 1.43 -3.65
C ASN A 159 8.72 1.80 -3.38
N SER A 160 9.16 1.73 -2.12
CA SER A 160 10.56 1.99 -1.77
C SER A 160 11.11 0.95 -0.80
N CYS A 161 12.41 0.76 -0.88
CA CYS A 161 13.15 -0.07 0.05
C CYS A 161 14.58 0.45 0.22
N ILE A 162 15.26 -0.04 1.25
CA ILE A 162 16.68 0.25 1.48
C ILE A 162 17.53 -0.95 1.12
N ILE A 163 18.67 -0.66 0.51
CA ILE A 163 19.70 -1.64 0.15
C ILE A 163 21.04 -1.17 0.72
N LYS A 164 22.06 -2.01 0.70
CA LYS A 164 23.43 -1.55 0.98
C LYS A 164 23.88 -0.62 -0.13
N THR A 165 24.59 0.45 0.23
CA THR A 165 25.16 1.37 -0.77
C THR A 165 26.14 0.68 -1.72
N SER A 166 26.81 -0.38 -1.27
CA SER A 166 27.67 -1.22 -2.11
C SER A 166 26.94 -1.83 -3.31
N ASP A 167 25.66 -2.14 -3.15
CA ASP A 167 24.87 -2.91 -4.11
C ASP A 167 24.15 -1.98 -5.11
N LEU A 168 24.08 -0.68 -4.81
CA LEU A 168 23.39 0.31 -5.63
C LEU A 168 23.99 0.42 -7.04
N LYS A 169 25.32 0.41 -7.17
CA LYS A 169 26.01 0.59 -8.47
C LYS A 169 25.63 -0.51 -9.47
N ASP A 170 25.48 -1.73 -8.97
CA ASP A 170 25.12 -2.89 -9.79
C ASP A 170 23.62 -2.89 -10.15
N LEU A 171 22.82 -2.03 -9.51
CA LEU A 171 21.38 -1.92 -9.72
C LEU A 171 20.94 -0.77 -10.62
N ILE A 172 21.73 0.29 -10.78
CA ILE A 172 21.30 1.48 -11.52
C ILE A 172 20.89 1.11 -12.96
N VAL A 173 21.82 0.58 -13.75
CA VAL A 173 21.53 0.26 -15.16
C VAL A 173 20.47 -0.84 -15.29
N PRO A 174 20.52 -1.95 -14.53
CA PRO A 174 19.46 -2.94 -14.52
C PRO A 174 18.08 -2.40 -14.15
N GLY A 175 17.99 -1.62 -13.08
CA GLY A 175 16.74 -1.07 -12.54
C GLY A 175 16.11 -0.06 -13.49
N GLU A 176 16.92 0.80 -14.11
CA GLU A 176 16.46 1.73 -15.15
C GLU A 176 15.82 0.96 -16.33
N ASN A 177 16.35 -0.20 -16.72
CA ASN A 177 15.86 -0.97 -17.88
C ASN A 177 14.87 -2.10 -17.53
N ALA A 178 14.49 -2.26 -16.26
CA ALA A 178 13.61 -3.35 -15.81
C ALA A 178 12.12 -2.97 -15.91
N SER A 179 11.26 -3.96 -16.18
CA SER A 179 9.83 -3.82 -15.90
C SER A 179 9.60 -3.96 -14.40
N LEU A 180 9.03 -2.94 -13.77
CA LEU A 180 8.80 -2.86 -12.32
C LEU A 180 7.31 -3.05 -11.97
N MET A 181 6.57 -3.71 -12.86
CA MET A 181 5.12 -3.94 -12.74
C MET A 181 4.75 -4.98 -11.68
N ALA A 182 5.64 -5.95 -11.44
CA ALA A 182 5.37 -7.10 -10.58
C ALA A 182 4.92 -6.65 -9.18
N PRO A 183 3.73 -7.06 -8.71
CA PRO A 183 3.17 -6.63 -7.43
C PRO A 183 3.97 -7.09 -6.22
N ASP A 184 4.70 -8.18 -6.37
CA ASP A 184 5.51 -8.87 -5.39
C ASP A 184 7.01 -8.49 -5.46
N LEU A 185 7.37 -7.48 -6.27
CA LEU A 185 8.78 -7.06 -6.41
C LEU A 185 9.38 -6.61 -5.08
N ILE A 186 8.61 -5.92 -4.24
CA ILE A 186 8.93 -5.77 -2.82
C ILE A 186 7.74 -6.15 -1.97
N TYR A 187 8.03 -6.73 -0.81
CA TYR A 187 7.05 -7.06 0.21
C TYR A 187 7.08 -6.00 1.31
N ILE A 188 5.93 -5.36 1.55
CA ILE A 188 5.70 -4.54 2.73
C ILE A 188 4.97 -5.42 3.75
N PRO A 189 5.56 -5.71 4.92
CA PRO A 189 4.89 -6.51 5.95
C PRO A 189 3.58 -5.87 6.37
N ASN A 190 2.51 -6.66 6.49
CA ASN A 190 1.21 -6.17 6.91
C ASN A 190 0.83 -6.63 8.34
N ASN A 191 -0.35 -6.22 8.81
CA ASN A 191 -0.89 -6.59 10.12
C ASN A 191 -1.62 -7.95 10.15
N MET A 192 -1.56 -8.72 9.05
CA MET A 192 -2.29 -9.98 8.84
C MET A 192 -3.79 -9.88 9.12
N HIS A 193 -4.36 -8.66 9.05
CA HIS A 193 -5.74 -8.36 9.46
C HIS A 193 -6.09 -8.77 10.91
N GLN A 194 -5.08 -8.87 11.79
CA GLN A 194 -5.25 -9.33 13.16
C GLN A 194 -4.65 -8.38 14.20
N ALA A 195 -3.49 -7.78 13.92
CA ALA A 195 -2.87 -6.81 14.83
C ALA A 195 -3.55 -5.44 14.72
N TYR A 196 -3.95 -4.90 15.87
CA TYR A 196 -4.53 -3.56 15.94
C TYR A 196 -3.48 -2.47 15.67
N PHE A 197 -3.94 -1.34 15.17
CA PHE A 197 -3.13 -0.22 14.71
C PHE A 197 -2.18 0.30 15.78
N SER A 198 -2.70 0.58 16.99
CA SER A 198 -1.91 1.10 18.11
C SER A 198 -1.20 0.03 18.97
N GLU A 199 -1.44 -1.26 18.72
CA GLU A 199 -0.63 -2.31 19.35
C GLU A 199 0.79 -2.35 18.76
N TYR A 200 0.94 -1.90 17.51
CA TYR A 200 2.22 -1.73 16.87
C TYR A 200 2.90 -0.43 17.37
N PRO A 201 4.21 -0.45 17.70
CA PRO A 201 5.16 -1.56 17.56
C PRO A 201 5.31 -2.37 18.86
N TYR A 202 4.64 -1.94 19.94
CA TYR A 202 4.89 -2.30 21.34
C TYR A 202 4.59 -3.76 21.65
N ARG A 203 3.65 -4.37 20.93
CA ARG A 203 3.27 -5.77 21.13
C ARG A 203 3.90 -6.65 20.08
N ASN A 204 4.71 -7.61 20.51
CA ASN A 204 5.28 -8.65 19.65
C ASN A 204 4.23 -9.73 19.35
N LEU A 205 3.21 -9.36 18.57
CA LEU A 205 2.13 -10.27 18.18
C LEU A 205 2.62 -11.34 17.18
N TYR A 206 3.70 -11.04 16.46
CA TYR A 206 4.28 -11.88 15.41
C TYR A 206 5.79 -11.60 15.27
N PRO A 207 6.67 -12.46 15.82
CA PRO A 207 8.10 -12.43 15.56
C PRO A 207 8.45 -12.59 14.08
N GLU A 208 7.65 -13.37 13.34
CA GLU A 208 7.72 -13.54 11.89
C GLU A 208 7.47 -12.25 11.09
N LEU A 209 6.83 -11.24 11.69
CA LEU A 209 6.67 -9.90 11.10
C LEU A 209 7.87 -8.98 11.37
N ILE A 210 8.91 -9.45 12.08
CA ILE A 210 10.17 -8.73 12.19
C ILE A 210 10.82 -8.78 10.80
N THR A 211 11.06 -7.61 10.22
CA THR A 211 11.70 -7.40 8.91
C THR A 211 13.06 -8.08 8.89
N GLN A 212 13.08 -9.36 8.53
CA GLN A 212 14.29 -10.00 8.05
C GLN A 212 14.60 -9.42 6.67
N PRO A 213 15.90 -9.23 6.34
CA PRO A 213 16.29 -8.85 4.98
C PRO A 213 15.63 -9.78 3.97
N GLN A 214 14.91 -9.19 3.03
CA GLN A 214 14.23 -9.89 1.95
C GLN A 214 15.12 -9.84 0.72
N THR A 215 14.78 -10.64 -0.28
CA THR A 215 15.47 -10.58 -1.57
C THR A 215 14.47 -10.47 -2.68
N PHE A 216 14.74 -9.61 -3.66
CA PHE A 216 14.02 -9.60 -4.92
C PHE A 216 15.00 -9.88 -6.06
N GLU A 217 14.46 -10.39 -7.16
CA GLU A 217 15.14 -10.54 -8.43
C GLU A 217 14.17 -10.19 -9.54
N ASN A 218 14.71 -9.73 -10.66
CA ASN A 218 13.93 -9.45 -11.86
C ASN A 218 14.72 -10.04 -13.03
N LYS A 219 14.07 -10.35 -14.16
CA LYS A 219 14.76 -10.85 -15.36
C LYS A 219 15.96 -9.98 -15.76
N SER A 220 15.87 -8.68 -15.51
CA SER A 220 16.93 -7.72 -15.82
C SER A 220 17.88 -7.43 -14.65
N MET A 221 17.57 -7.84 -13.41
CA MET A 221 18.32 -7.47 -12.20
C MET A 221 18.83 -8.70 -11.46
N SER A 222 20.08 -8.66 -11.01
CA SER A 222 20.61 -9.67 -10.08
C SER A 222 19.81 -9.69 -8.79
N LYS A 223 19.91 -10.80 -8.04
CA LYS A 223 19.29 -10.93 -6.74
C LYS A 223 19.85 -9.88 -5.77
N VAL A 224 18.97 -9.03 -5.25
CA VAL A 224 19.32 -7.96 -4.31
C VAL A 224 18.66 -8.19 -2.97
N THR A 225 19.44 -7.99 -1.91
CA THR A 225 18.93 -8.00 -0.54
C THR A 225 18.46 -6.61 -0.16
N TYR A 226 17.24 -6.50 0.35
CA TYR A 226 16.63 -5.24 0.75
C TYR A 226 15.94 -5.36 2.10
N GLU A 227 15.68 -4.20 2.70
CA GLU A 227 14.84 -4.08 3.90
C GLU A 227 13.69 -3.10 3.62
N SER A 228 12.50 -3.41 4.15
CA SER A 228 11.36 -2.48 4.11
C SER A 228 11.49 -1.43 5.22
N LEU A 229 11.27 -0.17 4.86
CA LEU A 229 11.12 0.93 5.82
C LEU A 229 9.71 1.01 6.41
N LEU A 230 8.78 0.21 5.88
CA LEU A 230 7.35 0.35 6.11
C LEU A 230 6.73 -0.93 6.65
N ARG A 231 5.60 -0.74 7.30
CA ARG A 231 4.59 -1.73 7.61
C ARG A 231 3.25 -1.21 7.13
N GLU A 232 2.42 -2.09 6.58
CA GLU A 232 1.05 -1.77 6.23
C GLU A 232 0.09 -2.22 7.34
N TYR A 233 -0.84 -1.34 7.70
CA TYR A 233 -2.04 -1.71 8.42
C TYR A 233 -3.18 -1.81 7.41
N SER A 234 -3.88 -2.94 7.40
CA SER A 234 -5.09 -3.14 6.62
C SER A 234 -6.18 -3.79 7.47
N TRP A 235 -7.38 -3.25 7.42
CA TRP A 235 -8.53 -3.79 8.14
C TRP A 235 -9.79 -3.69 7.29
N GLU A 236 -10.46 -4.82 7.12
CA GLU A 236 -11.76 -4.89 6.47
C GLU A 236 -12.85 -4.91 7.54
N TYR A 237 -13.68 -3.87 7.57
CA TYR A 237 -14.86 -3.87 8.42
C TYR A 237 -15.98 -4.63 7.72
N SER A 238 -16.47 -5.72 8.31
CA SER A 238 -17.54 -6.54 7.71
C SER A 238 -18.83 -5.76 7.40
N ASP A 239 -19.02 -4.62 8.07
CA ASP A 239 -20.29 -3.88 8.09
C ASP A 239 -20.21 -2.54 7.34
N GLN A 240 -19.02 -2.10 6.94
CA GLN A 240 -18.80 -0.94 6.09
C GLN A 240 -17.88 -1.38 4.96
N ALA A 241 -18.33 -1.29 3.71
CA ALA A 241 -17.55 -1.65 2.52
C ALA A 241 -16.35 -0.71 2.27
N THR A 242 -15.67 -0.30 3.33
CA THR A 242 -14.54 0.59 3.40
C THR A 242 -13.39 -0.19 4.01
N GLU A 243 -12.50 -0.67 3.16
CA GLU A 243 -11.19 -1.14 3.59
C GLU A 243 -10.41 0.04 4.15
N THR A 244 -9.83 -0.15 5.32
CA THR A 244 -9.01 0.88 5.97
C THR A 244 -7.55 0.48 5.82
N GLN A 245 -6.79 1.29 5.10
CA GLN A 245 -5.36 1.09 4.89
C GLN A 245 -4.57 2.30 5.40
N ALA A 246 -3.44 2.03 6.04
CA ALA A 246 -2.52 3.07 6.49
C ALA A 246 -1.09 2.52 6.60
N TYR A 247 -0.09 3.36 6.34
CA TYR A 247 1.30 3.00 6.53
C TYR A 247 1.81 3.38 7.93
N GLN A 248 2.68 2.52 8.47
CA GLN A 248 3.44 2.74 9.70
C GLN A 248 4.93 2.52 9.39
N PRO A 249 5.87 3.16 10.11
CA PRO A 249 7.29 2.91 9.93
C PRO A 249 7.65 1.50 10.42
N SER A 250 8.66 0.86 9.83
CA SER A 250 9.13 -0.46 10.27
C SER A 250 9.72 -0.39 11.69
N ARG A 251 9.72 -1.50 12.42
CA ARG A 251 10.25 -1.52 13.80
C ARG A 251 11.71 -1.07 13.86
N LYS A 252 12.48 -1.45 12.85
CA LYS A 252 13.87 -1.02 12.70
C LYS A 252 13.97 0.49 12.57
N LEU A 253 13.17 1.10 11.67
CA LEU A 253 13.16 2.56 11.52
C LEU A 253 12.71 3.27 12.80
N ILE A 254 11.72 2.71 13.51
CA ILE A 254 11.27 3.23 14.81
C ILE A 254 12.39 3.21 15.85
N GLN A 255 13.13 2.11 15.94
CA GLN A 255 14.24 1.97 16.89
C GLN A 255 15.41 2.88 16.52
N ASP A 256 15.84 2.86 15.27
CA ASP A 256 17.05 3.54 14.81
C ASP A 256 16.91 5.07 14.81
N LEU A 257 15.70 5.59 14.58
CA LEU A 257 15.40 7.03 14.64
C LEU A 257 14.77 7.47 15.98
N ASN A 258 14.68 6.56 16.96
CA ASN A 258 14.06 6.78 18.26
C ASN A 258 12.65 7.39 18.14
N LEU A 259 11.81 6.80 17.27
CA LEU A 259 10.48 7.30 16.97
C LEU A 259 9.50 6.94 18.08
N THR A 260 8.66 7.90 18.43
CA THR A 260 7.53 7.74 19.34
C THR A 260 6.24 8.06 18.60
N TYR A 261 5.16 7.34 18.94
CA TYR A 261 3.86 7.57 18.32
C TYR A 261 3.34 8.97 18.72
N GLY A 262 2.91 9.73 17.72
CA GLY A 262 2.31 11.05 17.86
C GLY A 262 0.78 11.00 17.78
N GLU A 263 0.17 11.99 17.14
CA GLU A 263 -1.28 11.99 16.91
C GLU A 263 -1.58 11.51 15.49
N TYR A 264 -2.70 10.81 15.30
CA TYR A 264 -3.24 10.44 13.99
C TYR A 264 -2.23 9.74 13.06
N GLY A 265 -1.34 8.87 13.56
CA GLY A 265 -0.37 8.17 12.73
C GLY A 265 0.91 8.94 12.40
N GLU A 266 1.11 10.11 13.02
CA GLU A 266 2.42 10.74 13.11
C GLU A 266 3.37 9.90 13.98
N TRP A 267 4.66 9.93 13.62
CA TRP A 267 5.76 9.39 14.41
C TRP A 267 6.83 10.45 14.56
N LYS A 268 7.27 10.66 15.80
CA LYS A 268 8.09 11.81 16.19
C LYS A 268 9.44 11.39 16.75
N SER A 269 10.47 12.14 16.41
CA SER A 269 11.77 12.14 17.07
C SER A 269 12.01 13.53 17.66
N ASP A 270 12.30 13.63 18.96
CA ASP A 270 12.48 14.91 19.66
C ASP A 270 11.40 15.96 19.31
N TYR A 271 10.12 15.55 19.37
CA TYR A 271 8.92 16.34 19.05
C TYR A 271 8.69 16.69 17.56
N GLN A 272 9.67 16.46 16.69
CA GLN A 272 9.53 16.68 15.24
C GLN A 272 8.88 15.47 14.58
N VAL A 273 7.87 15.70 13.73
CA VAL A 273 7.30 14.62 12.92
C VAL A 273 8.35 14.16 11.91
N VAL A 274 8.69 12.87 11.96
CA VAL A 274 9.67 12.24 11.08
C VAL A 274 8.99 11.32 10.09
N PHE A 275 7.93 10.63 10.48
CA PHE A 275 7.16 9.78 9.59
C PHE A 275 5.67 10.03 9.81
N CYS A 276 4.88 9.96 8.75
CA CYS A 276 3.44 10.17 8.86
C CYS A 276 2.68 9.56 7.67
N ASP A 277 1.41 9.19 7.88
CA ASP A 277 0.45 8.88 6.82
C ASP A 277 -0.68 9.92 6.78
N PRO A 278 -0.62 10.90 5.85
CA PRO A 278 -1.57 12.00 5.81
C PRO A 278 -3.04 11.60 5.73
N HIS A 279 -3.36 10.43 5.17
CA HIS A 279 -4.74 9.96 5.06
C HIS A 279 -5.50 9.92 6.39
N LEU A 280 -4.77 9.77 7.49
CA LEU A 280 -5.33 9.69 8.84
C LEU A 280 -5.84 11.04 9.38
N TRP A 281 -5.45 12.17 8.77
CA TRP A 281 -5.95 13.50 9.12
C TRP A 281 -6.31 14.39 7.93
N GLU A 282 -6.14 13.96 6.69
CA GLU A 282 -6.66 14.62 5.48
C GLU A 282 -7.38 13.63 4.55
N GLN A 283 -8.35 14.13 3.78
CA GLN A 283 -8.99 13.32 2.75
C GLN A 283 -7.97 12.94 1.67
N GLY A 284 -8.06 11.70 1.19
CA GLY A 284 -7.15 11.18 0.19
C GLY A 284 -7.00 9.69 0.37
N ARG A 285 -5.87 9.18 -0.09
CA ARG A 285 -5.45 7.78 0.08
C ARG A 285 -4.24 7.70 1.00
N SER A 286 -4.04 6.51 1.56
CA SER A 286 -2.88 6.10 2.35
C SER A 286 -1.57 6.38 1.62
N ARG A 287 -0.65 7.12 2.26
CA ARG A 287 0.64 7.53 1.70
C ARG A 287 1.71 7.55 2.78
N ALA A 288 2.81 6.85 2.58
CA ALA A 288 3.90 6.85 3.55
C ALA A 288 4.85 8.03 3.30
N LEU A 289 4.90 9.00 4.21
CA LEU A 289 5.85 10.12 4.15
C LEU A 289 6.92 9.99 5.22
N CYS A 290 8.15 10.31 4.86
CA CYS A 290 9.27 10.39 5.79
C CYS A 290 10.08 11.69 5.59
N SER A 291 10.55 12.30 6.66
CA SER A 291 11.38 13.50 6.62
C SER A 291 12.64 13.21 5.81
N LYS A 292 12.87 13.96 4.73
CA LYS A 292 14.03 13.82 3.86
C LYS A 292 15.33 13.95 4.66
N LYS A 293 15.38 14.93 5.57
CA LYS A 293 16.55 15.19 6.41
C LYS A 293 16.85 14.02 7.34
N ALA A 294 15.84 13.54 8.08
CA ALA A 294 16.03 12.45 9.03
C ALA A 294 16.43 11.16 8.31
N LEU A 295 15.75 10.84 7.20
CA LEU A 295 16.01 9.63 6.45
C LEU A 295 17.38 9.66 5.75
N ALA A 296 17.76 10.78 5.12
CA ALA A 296 19.06 10.91 4.46
C ALA A 296 20.23 10.75 5.46
N ASN A 297 20.11 11.32 6.66
CA ASN A 297 21.11 11.15 7.71
C ASN A 297 21.21 9.69 8.15
N TYR A 298 20.08 9.04 8.43
CA TYR A 298 20.03 7.62 8.80
C TYR A 298 20.67 6.71 7.75
N LEU A 299 20.34 6.91 6.47
CA LEU A 299 20.89 6.14 5.36
C LEU A 299 22.42 6.28 5.28
N LYS A 300 22.92 7.51 5.39
CA LYS A 300 24.35 7.82 5.35
C LYS A 300 25.11 7.19 6.51
N GLU A 301 24.59 7.30 7.74
CA GLU A 301 25.24 6.75 8.94
C GLU A 301 25.32 5.22 8.92
N ASN A 302 24.41 4.56 8.19
CA ASN A 302 24.31 3.11 8.12
C ASN A 302 24.86 2.49 6.81
N ASN A 303 25.43 3.30 5.90
CA ASN A 303 25.87 2.86 4.56
C ASN A 303 24.75 2.18 3.75
N LEU A 304 23.55 2.76 3.82
CA LEU A 304 22.36 2.31 3.12
C LEU A 304 21.97 3.31 2.03
N SER A 305 21.27 2.82 1.01
CA SER A 305 20.72 3.63 -0.06
C SER A 305 19.23 3.35 -0.19
N LEU A 306 18.44 4.41 -0.35
CA LEU A 306 17.01 4.32 -0.64
C LEU A 306 16.82 4.23 -2.15
N ILE A 307 16.03 3.24 -2.58
CA ILE A 307 15.59 3.09 -3.96
C ILE A 307 14.06 3.13 -4.04
N TRP A 308 13.55 3.67 -5.14
CA TRP A 308 12.15 3.63 -5.52
C TRP A 308 11.98 2.75 -6.74
N LEU A 309 11.06 1.80 -6.64
CA LEU A 309 10.63 0.93 -7.72
C LEU A 309 9.19 1.29 -8.05
N ILE A 310 8.98 1.91 -9.21
CA ILE A 310 7.69 2.45 -9.61
C ILE A 310 7.23 1.69 -10.85
N GLY A 311 5.99 1.18 -10.80
CA GLY A 311 5.36 0.49 -11.92
C GLY A 311 3.92 0.95 -12.09
N GLY A 312 3.44 1.04 -13.32
CA GLY A 312 2.05 1.33 -13.61
C GLY A 312 1.65 1.00 -15.04
N GLU A 313 0.35 1.00 -15.26
CA GLU A 313 -0.22 0.71 -16.57
C GLU A 313 -1.33 1.68 -16.94
N LYS A 314 -1.53 1.79 -18.26
CA LYS A 314 -2.77 2.28 -18.85
C LYS A 314 -3.38 1.15 -19.65
N ARG A 315 -4.69 0.99 -19.53
CA ARG A 315 -5.38 -0.08 -20.23
C ARG A 315 -6.74 0.38 -20.74
N LEU A 316 -7.08 -0.09 -21.93
CA LEU A 316 -8.42 -0.03 -22.47
C LEU A 316 -9.03 -1.44 -22.46
N PHE A 317 -10.25 -1.56 -21.97
CA PHE A 317 -10.95 -2.82 -21.84
C PHE A 317 -12.36 -2.73 -22.43
N ASN A 318 -12.75 -3.75 -23.19
CA ASN A 318 -14.14 -3.93 -23.62
C ASN A 318 -14.79 -5.05 -22.79
N PRO A 319 -15.76 -4.74 -21.90
CA PRO A 319 -16.41 -5.74 -21.05
C PRO A 319 -17.18 -6.84 -21.80
N ARG A 320 -17.50 -6.64 -23.08
CA ARG A 320 -18.20 -7.63 -23.91
C ARG A 320 -17.28 -8.47 -24.80
N LYS A 321 -16.04 -8.00 -25.07
CA LYS A 321 -15.10 -8.65 -25.99
C LYS A 321 -13.73 -8.81 -25.33
N TYR A 322 -13.65 -9.67 -24.31
CA TYR A 322 -12.42 -10.00 -23.59
C TYR A 322 -11.22 -10.31 -24.51
N LEU A 323 -11.44 -10.97 -25.65
CA LEU A 323 -10.37 -11.31 -26.60
C LEU A 323 -9.75 -10.08 -27.30
N LEU A 324 -10.49 -8.98 -27.47
CA LEU A 324 -9.96 -7.73 -28.05
C LEU A 324 -9.19 -6.87 -27.02
N SER A 325 -9.38 -7.14 -25.72
CA SER A 325 -8.69 -6.41 -24.63
C SER A 325 -7.22 -6.82 -24.44
N ARG A 326 -6.74 -7.79 -25.22
CA ARG A 326 -5.33 -8.23 -25.25
C ARG A 326 -4.57 -7.70 -26.47
N SER A 327 -5.19 -6.85 -27.29
CA SER A 327 -4.47 -6.14 -28.34
C SER A 327 -3.40 -5.25 -27.70
N LYS A 328 -2.16 -5.31 -28.20
CA LYS A 328 -1.07 -4.41 -27.79
C LYS A 328 -1.45 -2.93 -27.92
N LEU A 329 -2.39 -2.60 -28.81
CA LEU A 329 -2.89 -1.24 -28.99
C LEU A 329 -3.70 -0.71 -27.81
N ASN A 330 -4.24 -1.59 -26.95
CA ASN A 330 -5.11 -1.23 -25.83
C ASN A 330 -4.39 -1.25 -24.48
N TYR A 331 -3.06 -1.25 -24.50
CA TYR A 331 -2.24 -1.46 -23.31
C TYR A 331 -0.91 -0.71 -23.39
N SER A 332 -0.45 -0.18 -22.26
CA SER A 332 0.89 0.41 -22.11
C SER A 332 1.36 0.25 -20.67
N GLU A 333 2.62 -0.15 -20.52
CA GLU A 333 3.33 -0.20 -19.25
C GLU A 333 4.35 0.92 -19.15
N PHE A 334 4.55 1.40 -17.94
CA PHE A 334 5.66 2.29 -17.61
C PHE A 334 6.30 1.87 -16.30
N SER A 335 7.59 2.15 -16.19
CA SER A 335 8.37 1.87 -14.99
C SER A 335 9.31 3.04 -14.72
N ALA A 336 9.56 3.33 -13.46
CA ALA A 336 10.56 4.31 -13.08
C ALA A 336 11.40 3.80 -11.92
N PHE A 337 12.71 3.98 -12.05
CA PHE A 337 13.69 3.62 -11.05
C PHE A 337 14.35 4.90 -10.56
N TYR A 338 14.23 5.17 -9.26
CA TYR A 338 14.93 6.28 -8.63
C TYR A 338 15.74 5.81 -7.43
N TYR A 339 16.73 6.59 -7.05
CA TYR A 339 17.49 6.41 -5.82
C TYR A 339 17.88 7.76 -5.22
N LEU A 340 18.12 7.76 -3.91
CA LEU A 340 18.65 8.91 -3.19
C LEU A 340 20.18 8.82 -3.19
N ASP A 341 20.85 9.82 -3.76
CA ASP A 341 22.31 9.88 -3.77
C ASP A 341 22.89 10.35 -2.43
N GLU A 342 24.23 10.31 -2.31
CA GLU A 342 24.96 10.69 -1.10
C GLU A 342 24.80 12.16 -0.68
N PHE A 343 24.33 13.01 -1.60
CA PHE A 343 24.05 14.43 -1.36
C PHE A 343 22.56 14.68 -1.03
N GLY A 344 21.74 13.63 -0.99
CA GLY A 344 20.30 13.72 -0.77
C GLY A 344 19.55 14.22 -2.01
N ALA A 345 20.11 14.10 -3.21
CA ALA A 345 19.40 14.38 -4.45
C ALA A 345 18.80 13.09 -5.03
N ILE A 346 17.62 13.22 -5.64
CA ILE A 346 16.95 12.15 -6.35
C ILE A 346 17.59 12.01 -7.73
N LYS A 347 17.97 10.77 -8.07
CA LYS A 347 18.55 10.39 -9.36
C LYS A 347 17.81 9.17 -9.91
N GLY A 348 17.85 8.99 -11.22
CA GLY A 348 17.23 7.85 -11.89
C GLY A 348 16.46 8.26 -13.14
N THR A 349 15.72 7.31 -13.69
CA THR A 349 15.01 7.47 -14.96
C THR A 349 13.58 6.94 -14.88
N GLN A 350 12.75 7.45 -15.78
CA GLN A 350 11.40 6.98 -16.01
C GLN A 350 11.34 6.52 -17.45
N ASN A 351 11.02 5.25 -17.64
CA ASN A 351 10.91 4.61 -18.93
C ASN A 351 9.46 4.20 -19.19
N SER A 352 8.96 4.60 -20.35
CA SER A 352 7.71 4.10 -20.89
C SER A 352 8.02 3.04 -21.93
N ASN A 353 7.58 1.81 -21.71
CA ASN A 353 7.59 0.82 -22.77
C ASN A 353 6.36 1.06 -23.64
N ILE A 354 6.44 2.08 -24.48
CA ILE A 354 5.62 2.16 -25.68
C ILE A 354 6.41 1.34 -26.70
N ASP A 355 5.97 0.11 -26.97
CA ASP A 355 6.57 -0.72 -28.01
C ASP A 355 6.45 0.05 -29.34
N GLU A 356 7.49 0.80 -29.74
CA GLU A 356 7.64 1.34 -31.08
C GLU A 356 7.95 0.19 -32.05
N THR A 357 6.97 -0.67 -32.30
CA THR A 357 7.02 -1.63 -33.40
C THR A 357 5.73 -1.52 -34.20
N ASN A 358 5.81 -0.73 -35.28
CA ASN A 358 4.96 -0.87 -36.46
C ASN A 358 5.31 -2.16 -37.22
#